data_AF-A0A5C3P607-F1
#
_entry.id   AF-A0A5C3P607-F1
#
_cell.length_a   1.000
_cell.length_b   1.000
_cell.length_c   1.000
_cell.angle_alpha   90.00
_cell.angle_beta   90.00
_cell.angle_gamma   90.00
#
_symmetry.space_group_name_H-M   'P 1'
#
loop_
_entity.id
_entity.type
_entity.pdbx_description
1 polymer ?
#
loop_
_entity_poly.entity_id
_entity_poly.type
_entity_poly.pdbx_seq_one_letter_code
_entity_poly.pdbx_strand_id
1 'polypeptide(L)'
;MFRTAESVLLRNGDRCFSNGQWVLWDGQPAAFCPTIQPPTGVRQLGKVQEIIQVANPEPSALHGKGDFALIRHAEVADRDSHYDMPRVVLQSRHSLVPIQDIQCTVNVQHNCAARQCTIVNVEQVGREEQEKTKRLVKAVRHTAPDDLILNTAQMRNSAKLMPFCCTVRQLDRDHIVHLSAMQEFEAARCRRARAATS
;
A
#
# COMPACT_ATOMS: atom_id res chain seq x y z
N MET A 1 9.44 -31.99 -0.08
CA MET A 1 10.42 -30.95 -0.52
C MET A 1 9.63 -29.70 -0.87
N PHE A 2 10.17 -28.49 -0.68
CA PHE A 2 9.50 -27.25 -1.07
C PHE A 2 10.45 -26.38 -1.90
N ARG A 3 9.90 -25.49 -2.72
CA ARG A 3 10.63 -24.51 -3.53
C ARG A 3 10.09 -23.13 -3.24
N THR A 4 10.92 -22.11 -3.40
CA THR A 4 10.48 -20.71 -3.33
C THR A 4 10.29 -20.14 -4.72
N ALA A 5 9.24 -19.33 -4.88
CA ALA A 5 8.92 -18.67 -6.14
C ALA A 5 9.19 -17.16 -6.05
N GLU A 6 9.60 -16.55 -7.17
CA GLU A 6 9.81 -15.10 -7.27
C GLU A 6 8.49 -14.32 -7.27
N SER A 7 7.46 -14.88 -7.91
CA SER A 7 6.16 -14.23 -8.02
C SER A 7 5.03 -15.23 -8.24
N VAL A 8 3.81 -14.82 -7.93
CA VAL A 8 2.57 -15.57 -8.19
C VAL A 8 1.48 -14.63 -8.69
N LEU A 9 0.56 -15.13 -9.51
CA LEU A 9 -0.63 -14.41 -9.94
C LEU A 9 -1.77 -14.68 -8.95
N LEU A 10 -2.32 -13.62 -8.36
CA LEU A 10 -3.46 -13.69 -7.45
C LEU A 10 -4.78 -13.83 -8.22
N ARG A 11 -5.85 -14.24 -7.52
CA ARG A 11 -7.18 -14.43 -8.12
C ARG A 11 -7.77 -13.16 -8.73
N ASN A 12 -7.42 -11.99 -8.19
CA ASN A 12 -7.85 -10.71 -8.72
C ASN A 12 -7.02 -10.24 -9.94
N GLY A 13 -6.03 -11.02 -10.39
CA GLY A 13 -5.14 -10.67 -11.49
C GLY A 13 -3.90 -9.87 -11.09
N ASP A 14 -3.71 -9.54 -9.81
CA ASP A 14 -2.48 -8.87 -9.36
C ASP A 14 -1.31 -9.85 -9.35
N ARG A 15 -0.14 -9.38 -9.78
CA ARG A 15 1.11 -10.12 -9.63
C ARG A 15 1.73 -9.78 -8.27
N CYS A 16 1.86 -10.79 -7.42
CA CYS A 16 2.48 -10.67 -6.11
C CYS A 16 3.91 -11.20 -6.15
N PHE A 17 4.87 -10.40 -5.70
CA PHE A 17 6.30 -10.76 -5.67
C PHE A 17 6.74 -11.16 -4.25
N SER A 18 7.73 -12.04 -4.15
CA SER A 18 8.33 -12.43 -2.87
C SER A 18 9.31 -11.39 -2.32
N ASN A 19 9.62 -10.33 -3.06
CA ASN A 19 10.58 -9.28 -2.68
C ASN A 19 10.04 -8.23 -1.69
N GLY A 20 9.12 -8.62 -0.79
CA GLY A 20 8.54 -7.69 0.19
C GLY A 20 7.27 -6.99 -0.26
N GLN A 21 6.51 -7.56 -1.20
CA GLN A 21 5.21 -7.04 -1.63
C GLN A 21 4.23 -7.01 -0.44
N TRP A 22 3.39 -5.97 -0.38
CA TRP A 22 2.33 -5.87 0.63
C TRP A 22 1.03 -6.45 0.10
N VAL A 23 0.30 -7.14 0.97
CA VAL A 23 -0.93 -7.86 0.61
C VAL A 23 -2.00 -7.73 1.68
N LEU A 24 -3.25 -7.89 1.23
CA LEU A 24 -4.41 -8.07 2.09
C LEU A 24 -4.94 -9.50 1.95
N TRP A 25 -5.37 -10.09 3.05
CA TRP A 25 -6.10 -11.35 3.08
C TRP A 25 -7.19 -11.29 4.15
N ASP A 26 -8.18 -12.17 4.04
CA ASP A 26 -9.20 -12.30 5.07
C ASP A 26 -8.66 -13.22 6.17
N GLY A 27 -8.54 -12.71 7.40
CA GLY A 27 -8.17 -13.52 8.55
C GLY A 27 -9.30 -14.49 8.91
N GLN A 28 -8.95 -15.74 9.20
CA GLN A 28 -9.86 -16.62 9.93
C GLN A 28 -10.12 -16.02 11.31
N PRO A 29 -11.38 -15.90 11.77
CA PRO A 29 -11.65 -15.45 13.12
C PRO A 29 -10.97 -16.41 14.12
N ALA A 30 -10.24 -15.85 15.07
CA ALA A 30 -9.68 -16.63 16.16
C ALA A 30 -10.84 -17.19 17.00
N ALA A 31 -10.99 -18.51 16.98
CA ALA A 31 -12.02 -19.30 17.65
C ALA A 31 -13.46 -19.17 17.10
N PHE A 32 -13.99 -20.29 16.62
CA PHE A 32 -15.41 -20.54 16.42
C PHE A 32 -16.13 -20.39 17.77
N CYS A 33 -16.88 -19.31 17.95
CA CYS A 33 -17.91 -19.24 18.99
C CYS A 33 -19.26 -19.44 18.27
N PRO A 34 -19.91 -20.61 18.40
CA PRO A 34 -21.03 -21.01 17.52
C PRO A 34 -22.33 -20.21 17.74
N THR A 35 -22.36 -19.26 18.67
CA THR A 35 -23.56 -18.51 19.06
C THR A 35 -23.63 -17.08 18.51
N ILE A 36 -22.59 -16.59 17.82
CA ILE A 36 -22.58 -15.25 17.24
C ILE A 36 -22.05 -15.39 15.82
N GLN A 37 -22.84 -15.00 14.82
CA GLN A 37 -22.39 -14.93 13.42
C GLN A 37 -21.04 -14.19 13.39
N PRO A 38 -19.97 -14.80 12.83
CA PRO A 38 -18.67 -14.15 12.82
C PRO A 38 -18.83 -12.82 12.09
N PRO A 39 -18.34 -11.69 12.65
CA PRO A 39 -18.23 -10.47 11.87
C PRO A 39 -17.41 -10.84 10.64
N THR A 40 -17.91 -10.45 9.47
CA THR A 40 -17.23 -10.55 8.16
C THR A 40 -15.72 -10.45 8.34
N GLY A 41 -14.99 -11.49 7.90
CA GLY A 41 -13.61 -11.78 8.26
C GLY A 41 -12.73 -10.53 8.43
N VAL A 42 -12.00 -10.47 9.55
CA VAL A 42 -11.10 -9.36 9.87
C VAL A 42 -10.05 -9.30 8.76
N ARG A 43 -10.07 -8.22 7.96
CA ARG A 43 -9.05 -8.01 6.92
C ARG A 43 -7.71 -7.77 7.58
N GLN A 44 -6.71 -8.56 7.17
CA GLN A 44 -5.36 -8.46 7.66
C GLN A 44 -4.45 -7.85 6.61
N LEU A 45 -3.45 -7.10 7.07
CA LEU A 45 -2.41 -6.46 6.27
C LEU A 45 -1.05 -7.05 6.63
N GLY A 46 -0.17 -7.17 5.65
CA GLY A 46 1.17 -7.70 5.90
C GLY A 46 2.07 -7.66 4.69
N LYS A 47 3.33 -7.98 4.95
CA LYS A 47 4.44 -7.97 3.99
C LYS A 47 4.87 -9.40 3.69
N VAL A 48 4.80 -9.80 2.43
CA VAL A 48 5.27 -11.09 1.94
C VAL A 48 6.76 -11.21 2.17
N GLN A 49 7.19 -12.25 2.87
CA GLN A 49 8.59 -12.61 3.04
C GLN A 49 9.02 -13.60 1.96
N GLU A 50 8.20 -14.62 1.72
CA GLU A 50 8.50 -15.71 0.79
C GLU A 50 7.22 -16.26 0.16
N ILE A 51 7.31 -16.79 -1.06
CA ILE A 51 6.25 -17.56 -1.72
C ILE A 51 6.73 -19.00 -1.82
N ILE A 52 5.94 -19.93 -1.30
CA ILE A 52 6.29 -21.35 -1.14
C ILE A 52 5.45 -22.19 -2.09
N GLN A 53 6.12 -23.08 -2.81
CA GLN A 53 5.55 -24.14 -3.61
C GLN A 53 5.91 -25.50 -2.98
N VAL A 54 4.90 -26.27 -2.59
CA VAL A 54 5.05 -27.64 -2.11
C VAL A 54 5.32 -28.53 -3.31
N ALA A 55 6.45 -29.26 -3.27
CA ALA A 55 6.77 -30.21 -4.32
C ALA A 55 5.88 -31.45 -4.17
N ASN A 56 4.67 -31.39 -4.74
CA ASN A 56 3.80 -32.54 -4.90
C ASN A 56 4.07 -33.20 -6.27
N PRO A 57 3.95 -34.53 -6.37
CA PRO A 57 4.07 -35.26 -7.63
C PRO A 57 2.87 -35.04 -8.59
N GLU A 58 1.88 -34.24 -8.20
CA GLU A 58 0.69 -33.91 -8.97
C GLU A 58 0.95 -32.85 -10.08
N PRO A 59 0.17 -32.83 -11.18
CA PRO A 59 0.31 -31.89 -12.29
C PRO A 59 0.08 -30.41 -11.92
N SER A 60 -0.36 -30.09 -10.70
CA SER A 60 -0.36 -28.71 -10.18
C SER A 60 1.06 -28.15 -10.03
N ALA A 61 2.06 -29.01 -9.73
CA ALA A 61 3.46 -28.62 -9.68
C ALA A 61 4.04 -28.25 -11.07
N LEU A 62 3.44 -28.78 -12.15
CA LEU A 62 3.80 -28.44 -13.54
C LEU A 62 3.35 -27.04 -13.98
N HIS A 63 2.40 -26.41 -13.28
CA HIS A 63 1.89 -25.09 -13.63
C HIS A 63 2.61 -23.92 -12.92
N GLY A 64 3.66 -24.19 -12.13
CA GLY A 64 4.44 -23.15 -11.46
C GLY A 64 3.62 -22.27 -10.50
N LYS A 65 2.55 -22.82 -9.90
CA LYS A 65 1.70 -22.10 -8.96
C LYS A 65 2.29 -22.16 -7.56
N GLY A 66 2.35 -21.02 -6.87
CA GLY A 66 2.67 -20.96 -5.44
C GLY A 66 1.47 -21.44 -4.62
N ASP A 67 1.72 -22.24 -3.59
CA ASP A 67 0.68 -22.77 -2.71
C ASP A 67 0.42 -21.83 -1.54
N PHE A 68 1.50 -21.29 -0.96
CA PHE A 68 1.44 -20.43 0.23
C PHE A 68 2.35 -19.20 0.11
N ALA A 69 2.02 -18.15 0.85
CA ALA A 69 2.92 -17.04 1.14
C ALA A 69 3.22 -17.00 2.63
N LEU A 70 4.48 -16.86 2.99
CA LEU A 70 4.89 -16.49 4.34
C LEU A 70 4.75 -14.98 4.47
N ILE A 71 3.86 -14.52 5.35
CA ILE A 71 3.53 -13.10 5.50
C ILE A 71 3.90 -12.66 6.92
N ARG A 72 4.67 -11.56 7.01
CA ARG A 72 4.87 -10.80 8.24
C ARG A 72 3.71 -9.84 8.43
N HIS A 73 3.04 -9.92 9.57
CA HIS A 73 1.84 -9.12 9.84
C HIS A 73 2.17 -7.65 10.04
N ALA A 74 1.19 -6.80 9.78
CA ALA A 74 1.24 -5.39 10.10
C ALA A 74 -0.10 -4.90 10.65
N GLU A 75 -0.01 -3.92 11.54
CA GLU A 75 -1.16 -3.19 12.05
C GLU A 75 -1.28 -1.84 11.34
N VAL A 76 -2.52 -1.46 11.06
CA VAL A 76 -2.85 -0.12 10.59
C VAL A 76 -3.10 0.73 11.82
N ALA A 77 -2.23 1.71 12.02
CA ALA A 77 -2.22 2.61 13.16
C ALA A 77 -2.86 3.96 12.79
N ASP A 78 -2.61 4.98 13.62
CA ASP A 78 -3.16 6.31 13.45
C ASP A 78 -2.78 6.98 12.12
N ARG A 79 -3.56 8.00 11.79
CA ARG A 79 -3.39 8.82 10.59
C ARG A 79 -2.10 9.64 10.64
N ASP A 80 -1.38 9.67 9.52
CA ASP A 80 -0.30 10.63 9.30
C ASP A 80 -0.85 12.01 8.94
N SER A 81 -0.34 13.06 9.60
CA SER A 81 -0.84 14.43 9.44
C SER A 81 -0.46 15.09 8.11
N HIS A 82 0.60 14.62 7.45
CA HIS A 82 1.06 15.21 6.19
C HIS A 82 0.35 14.56 4.99
N TYR A 83 0.29 13.23 4.98
CA TYR A 83 -0.30 12.48 3.86
C TYR A 83 -1.77 12.18 4.04
N ASP A 84 -2.33 12.40 5.23
CA ASP A 84 -3.73 12.17 5.54
C ASP A 84 -4.14 10.68 5.44
N MET A 85 -3.14 9.79 5.48
CA MET A 85 -3.23 8.35 5.26
C MET A 85 -2.81 7.56 6.51
N PRO A 86 -3.27 6.30 6.68
CA PRO A 86 -2.96 5.49 7.84
C PRO A 86 -1.48 5.08 7.92
N ARG A 87 -0.91 5.10 9.12
CA ARG A 87 0.42 4.54 9.38
C ARG A 87 0.36 3.01 9.45
N VAL A 88 1.48 2.36 9.11
CA VAL A 88 1.60 0.90 9.11
C VAL A 88 2.76 0.49 10.00
N VAL A 89 2.52 -0.42 10.93
CA VAL A 89 3.53 -0.92 11.86
C VAL A 89 3.72 -2.42 11.65
N LEU A 90 4.94 -2.83 11.29
CA LEU A 90 5.28 -4.25 11.14
C LEU A 90 5.34 -4.94 12.50
N GLN A 91 4.68 -6.08 12.61
CA GLN A 91 4.69 -6.93 13.81
C GLN A 91 5.75 -8.02 13.72
N SER A 92 6.12 -8.64 14.84
CA SER A 92 6.98 -9.84 14.86
C SER A 92 6.23 -11.12 14.46
N ARG A 93 4.89 -11.05 14.35
CA ARG A 93 4.03 -12.18 13.99
C ARG A 93 4.14 -12.51 12.51
N HIS A 94 4.24 -13.80 12.21
CA HIS A 94 4.23 -14.35 10.87
C HIS A 94 3.11 -15.36 10.70
N SER A 95 2.59 -15.52 9.49
CA SER A 95 1.65 -16.59 9.17
C SER A 95 1.88 -17.11 7.77
N LEU A 96 1.63 -18.41 7.62
CA LEU A 96 1.59 -19.06 6.33
C LEU A 96 0.16 -18.97 5.79
N VAL A 97 -0.02 -18.25 4.68
CA VAL A 97 -1.34 -17.96 4.11
C VAL A 97 -1.46 -18.62 2.74
N PRO A 98 -2.51 -19.41 2.47
CA PRO A 98 -2.76 -19.95 1.14
C PRO A 98 -2.87 -18.81 0.11
N ILE A 99 -2.23 -18.94 -1.05
CA ILE A 99 -2.26 -17.88 -2.09
C ILE A 99 -3.70 -17.53 -2.50
N GLN A 100 -4.59 -18.51 -2.46
CA GLN A 100 -6.01 -18.34 -2.76
C GLN A 100 -6.78 -17.42 -1.80
N ASP A 101 -6.28 -17.23 -0.58
CA ASP A 101 -6.91 -16.40 0.45
C ASP A 101 -6.39 -14.96 0.41
N ILE A 102 -5.31 -14.72 -0.35
CA ILE A 102 -4.80 -13.37 -0.60
C ILE A 102 -5.72 -12.67 -1.59
N GLN A 103 -6.32 -11.57 -1.13
CA GLN A 103 -7.32 -10.82 -1.86
C GLN A 103 -6.69 -9.96 -2.96
N CYS A 104 -5.62 -9.24 -2.63
CA CYS A 104 -4.96 -8.33 -3.55
C CYS A 104 -3.59 -7.87 -3.02
N THR A 105 -2.78 -7.27 -3.89
CA THR A 105 -1.61 -6.50 -3.48
C THR A 105 -2.01 -5.08 -3.10
N VAL A 106 -1.30 -4.49 -2.14
CA VAL A 106 -1.52 -3.11 -1.71
C VAL A 106 -0.23 -2.32 -1.76
N ASN A 107 -0.36 -1.01 -1.85
CA ASN A 107 0.75 -0.09 -1.89
C ASN A 107 0.99 0.51 -0.50
N VAL A 108 2.12 0.16 0.11
CA VAL A 108 2.62 0.77 1.34
C VAL A 108 3.91 1.51 1.00
N GLN A 109 3.98 2.76 1.40
CA GLN A 109 5.05 3.68 1.04
C GLN A 109 5.79 4.15 2.29
N HIS A 110 7.05 4.56 2.12
CA HIS A 110 7.81 5.16 3.21
C HIS A 110 7.36 6.60 3.49
N ASN A 111 7.37 7.02 4.76
CA ASN A 111 7.08 8.38 5.17
C ASN A 111 8.27 9.32 4.89
N CYS A 112 8.54 9.58 3.62
CA CYS A 112 9.67 10.41 3.19
C CYS A 112 9.57 11.84 3.72
N ALA A 113 8.37 12.41 3.83
CA ALA A 113 8.15 13.77 4.31
C ALA A 113 8.60 13.94 5.78
N ALA A 114 8.22 13.01 6.66
CA ALA A 114 8.63 13.08 8.06
C ALA A 114 10.12 12.75 8.28
N ARG A 115 10.70 11.88 7.44
CA ARG A 115 12.06 11.37 7.61
C ARG A 115 13.14 12.08 6.81
N GLN A 116 12.77 13.10 6.03
CA GLN A 116 13.68 13.94 5.25
C GLN A 116 14.66 13.10 4.42
N CYS A 117 14.11 12.12 3.69
CA CYS A 117 14.92 11.20 2.90
C CYS A 117 15.73 11.94 1.83
N THR A 118 16.96 11.49 1.60
CA THR A 118 17.88 12.16 0.67
C THR A 118 17.95 11.44 -0.65
N ILE A 119 18.16 12.18 -1.74
CA ILE A 119 18.41 11.59 -3.05
C ILE A 119 19.91 11.35 -3.20
N VAL A 120 20.28 10.12 -3.52
CA VAL A 120 21.67 9.68 -3.64
C VAL A 120 21.89 9.01 -4.98
N ASN A 121 23.13 9.04 -5.47
CA ASN A 121 23.51 8.25 -6.63
C ASN A 121 23.76 6.80 -6.20
N VAL A 122 23.12 5.86 -6.87
CA VAL A 122 23.34 4.42 -6.71
C VAL A 122 23.70 3.83 -8.06
N GLU A 123 24.64 2.88 -8.04
CA GLU A 123 24.93 2.09 -9.23
C GLU A 123 23.77 1.14 -9.50
N GLN A 124 23.12 1.33 -10.64
CA GLN A 124 22.15 0.38 -11.16
C GLN A 124 22.83 -0.44 -12.25
N VAL A 125 22.81 -1.77 -12.06
CA VAL A 125 23.19 -2.72 -13.10
C VAL A 125 21.96 -2.99 -13.94
N GLY A 126 22.04 -2.63 -15.22
CA GLY A 126 20.96 -2.82 -16.19
C GLY A 126 21.43 -3.65 -17.39
N ARG A 127 20.54 -3.79 -18.36
CA ARG A 127 20.91 -4.23 -19.71
C ARG A 127 20.39 -3.24 -20.73
N GLU A 128 21.28 -2.75 -21.59
CA GLU A 128 20.96 -1.96 -22.77
C GLU A 128 21.50 -2.75 -23.97
N GLU A 129 20.69 -2.98 -24.99
CA GLU A 129 21.08 -3.77 -26.19
C GLU A 129 21.64 -5.18 -25.88
N GLN A 130 21.17 -5.79 -24.79
CA GLN A 130 21.67 -7.07 -24.23
C GLN A 130 23.05 -7.02 -23.57
N GLU A 131 23.74 -5.89 -23.58
CA GLU A 131 25.00 -5.70 -22.84
C GLU A 131 24.75 -5.29 -21.39
N LYS A 132 25.59 -5.77 -20.47
CA LYS A 132 25.52 -5.38 -19.06
C LYS A 132 26.13 -3.99 -18.89
N THR A 133 25.28 -3.01 -18.63
CA THR A 133 25.71 -1.62 -18.42
C THR A 133 25.56 -1.26 -16.94
N LYS A 134 26.52 -0.46 -16.44
CA LYS A 134 26.42 0.17 -15.12
C LYS A 134 26.10 1.64 -15.32
N ARG A 135 25.01 2.11 -14.72
CA ARG A 135 24.64 3.53 -14.75
C ARG A 135 24.43 4.04 -13.34
N LEU A 136 24.92 5.25 -13.06
CA LEU A 136 24.56 5.97 -11.86
C LEU A 136 23.15 6.53 -12.03
N VAL A 137 22.24 6.07 -11.18
CA VAL A 137 20.86 6.57 -11.12
C VAL A 137 20.62 7.22 -9.77
N LYS A 138 19.74 8.23 -9.76
CA LYS A 138 19.30 8.87 -8.54
C LYS A 138 18.24 7.99 -7.88
N ALA A 139 18.45 7.61 -6.62
CA ALA A 139 17.46 6.91 -5.81
C ALA A 139 17.30 7.58 -4.45
N VAL A 140 16.14 7.38 -3.82
CA VAL A 140 15.88 7.87 -2.47
C VAL A 140 16.55 6.93 -1.47
N ARG A 141 17.38 7.48 -0.60
CA ARG A 141 17.91 6.80 0.58
C ARG A 141 16.99 7.09 1.76
N HIS A 142 16.25 6.06 2.17
CA HIS A 142 15.32 6.16 3.29
C HIS A 142 16.05 6.16 4.63
N THR A 143 15.69 7.11 5.50
CA THR A 143 16.07 7.12 6.92
C THR A 143 14.92 6.52 7.71
N ALA A 144 15.19 5.62 8.66
CA ALA A 144 14.17 4.86 9.39
C ALA A 144 13.17 4.13 8.45
N PRO A 145 13.60 3.04 7.79
CA PRO A 145 12.83 2.39 6.72
C PRO A 145 11.49 1.79 7.16
N ASP A 146 11.28 1.62 8.46
CA ASP A 146 10.05 1.07 9.04
C ASP A 146 8.94 2.11 9.26
N ASP A 147 9.20 3.40 8.99
CA ASP A 147 8.15 4.43 9.00
C ASP A 147 7.33 4.38 7.71
N LEU A 148 6.20 3.69 7.78
CA LEU A 148 5.42 3.26 6.64
C LEU A 148 4.00 3.82 6.69
N ILE A 149 3.44 4.08 5.51
CA ILE A 149 2.11 4.64 5.29
C ILE A 149 1.38 3.80 4.26
N LEU A 150 0.13 3.43 4.55
CA LEU A 150 -0.73 2.72 3.62
C LEU A 150 -1.33 3.70 2.62
N ASN A 151 -1.03 3.52 1.33
CA ASN A 151 -1.65 4.33 0.29
C ASN A 151 -3.08 3.84 0.02
N THR A 152 -4.04 4.53 0.63
CA THR A 152 -5.47 4.26 0.48
C THR A 152 -6.08 4.78 -0.83
N ALA A 153 -5.35 5.59 -1.59
CA ALA A 153 -5.80 6.16 -2.86
C ALA A 153 -5.54 5.23 -4.08
N GLN A 154 -5.04 4.01 -3.87
CA GLN A 154 -4.82 3.05 -4.94
C GLN A 154 -6.14 2.63 -5.62
N MET A 155 -6.31 3.03 -6.88
CA MET A 155 -7.57 2.82 -7.63
C MET A 155 -7.93 1.34 -7.83
N ARG A 156 -6.95 0.49 -8.18
CA ARG A 156 -7.20 -0.91 -8.58
C ARG A 156 -7.84 -1.76 -7.46
N ASN A 157 -7.53 -1.46 -6.20
CA ASN A 157 -7.96 -2.23 -5.03
C ASN A 157 -8.68 -1.36 -3.98
N SER A 158 -9.23 -0.21 -4.40
CA SER A 158 -9.83 0.79 -3.48
C SER A 158 -10.92 0.21 -2.59
N ALA A 159 -11.86 -0.57 -3.15
CA ALA A 159 -12.93 -1.22 -2.40
C ALA A 159 -12.41 -2.16 -1.29
N LYS A 160 -11.22 -2.74 -1.48
CA LYS A 160 -10.56 -3.60 -0.48
C LYS A 160 -9.86 -2.77 0.60
N LEU A 161 -9.41 -1.56 0.26
CA LEU A 161 -8.75 -0.61 1.15
C LEU A 161 -9.71 0.27 1.96
N MET A 162 -10.95 0.44 1.53
CA MET A 162 -11.96 1.30 2.19
C MET A 162 -12.05 1.14 3.73
N PRO A 163 -11.98 -0.07 4.32
CA PRO A 163 -12.03 -0.22 5.78
C PRO A 163 -10.84 0.41 6.52
N PHE A 164 -9.73 0.65 5.82
CA PHE A 164 -8.55 1.31 6.37
C PHE A 164 -8.54 2.81 6.09
N CYS A 165 -9.46 3.33 5.27
CA CYS A 165 -9.52 4.75 4.97
C CYS A 165 -9.91 5.54 6.22
N CYS A 166 -9.16 6.61 6.50
CA CYS A 166 -9.58 7.59 7.50
C CYS A 166 -10.89 8.25 7.06
N THR A 167 -11.82 8.46 7.99
CA THR A 167 -13.08 9.13 7.71
C THR A 167 -12.79 10.55 7.23
N VAL A 168 -13.08 10.83 5.96
CA VAL A 168 -12.93 12.18 5.42
C VAL A 168 -13.93 13.07 6.15
N ARG A 169 -13.44 14.14 6.79
CA ARG A 169 -14.31 15.13 7.42
C ARG A 169 -15.19 15.74 6.33
N GLN A 170 -16.51 15.55 6.42
CA GLN A 170 -17.42 16.27 5.54
C GLN A 170 -17.25 17.77 5.77
N LEU A 171 -16.92 18.48 4.71
CA LEU A 171 -16.85 19.93 4.71
C LEU A 171 -18.23 20.49 4.33
N ASP A 172 -18.65 21.55 5.00
CA ASP A 172 -19.85 22.30 4.63
C ASP A 172 -19.59 23.00 3.30
N ARG A 173 -20.15 22.40 2.24
CA ARG A 173 -19.91 22.82 0.86
C ARG A 173 -20.48 24.21 0.61
N ASP A 174 -21.67 24.51 1.15
CA ASP A 174 -22.35 25.78 0.93
C ASP A 174 -21.59 26.91 1.61
N HIS A 175 -21.09 26.65 2.82
CA HIS A 175 -20.24 27.58 3.54
C HIS A 175 -18.93 27.89 2.78
N ILE A 176 -18.26 26.87 2.25
CA ILE A 176 -17.00 27.04 1.50
C ILE A 176 -17.24 27.81 0.20
N VAL A 177 -18.28 27.46 -0.55
CA VAL A 177 -18.64 28.14 -1.80
C VAL A 177 -18.95 29.61 -1.53
N HIS A 178 -19.73 29.89 -0.48
CA HIS A 178 -20.07 31.25 -0.09
C HIS A 178 -18.82 32.07 0.30
N LEU A 179 -17.96 31.53 1.17
CA LEU A 179 -16.71 32.19 1.58
C LEU A 179 -15.79 32.46 0.39
N SER A 180 -15.66 31.50 -0.53
CA SER A 180 -14.80 31.62 -1.70
C SER A 180 -15.33 32.71 -2.66
N ALA A 181 -16.65 32.75 -2.88
CA ALA A 181 -17.28 33.79 -3.69
C ALA A 181 -17.11 35.18 -3.06
N MET A 182 -17.25 35.30 -1.74
CA MET A 182 -17.00 36.54 -1.01
C MET A 182 -15.55 37.02 -1.15
N GLN A 183 -14.58 36.13 -0.92
CA GLN A 183 -13.15 36.45 -1.06
C GLN A 183 -12.81 36.93 -2.48
N GLU A 184 -13.35 36.28 -3.52
CA GLU A 184 -13.11 36.70 -4.90
C GLU A 184 -13.75 38.05 -5.22
N PHE A 185 -14.96 38.31 -4.70
CA PHE A 185 -15.64 39.59 -4.87
C PHE A 185 -14.84 40.74 -4.23
N GLU A 186 -14.35 40.54 -3.00
CA GLU A 186 -13.51 41.50 -2.29
C GLU A 186 -12.18 41.73 -3.02
N ALA A 187 -11.52 40.67 -3.48
CA ALA A 187 -10.29 40.77 -4.27
C ALA A 187 -10.51 41.55 -5.58
N ALA A 188 -11.61 41.29 -6.28
CA ALA A 188 -11.98 42.03 -7.50
C ALA A 188 -12.24 43.52 -7.21
N ARG A 189 -12.89 43.84 -6.10
CA ARG A 189 -13.12 45.23 -5.68
C ARG A 189 -11.81 45.95 -5.39
N CYS A 190 -10.89 45.32 -4.66
CA CYS A 190 -9.55 45.86 -4.38
C CYS A 190 -8.72 46.07 -5.66
N ARG A 191 -8.77 45.13 -6.62
CA ARG A 191 -8.09 45.27 -7.93
C ARG A 191 -8.62 46.48 -8.72
N ARG A 192 -9.94 46.67 -8.76
CA ARG A 192 -10.57 47.84 -9.42
C ARG A 192 -10.19 49.16 -8.76
N ALA A 193 -10.18 49.22 -7.43
CA ALA A 193 -9.79 50.43 -6.69
C ALA A 193 -8.34 50.82 -6.99
N ARG A 194 -7.41 49.87 -7.00
CA ARG A 194 -6.00 50.12 -7.34
C ARG A 194 -5.81 50.63 -8.77
N ALA A 195 -6.52 50.03 -9.73
CA ALA A 195 -6.47 50.46 -11.13
C ALA A 195 -7.04 51.88 -11.35
N ALA A 196 -7.96 52.34 -10.50
CA ALA A 196 -8.52 53.68 -10.57
C ALA A 196 -7.64 54.76 -9.89
N THR A 197 -6.60 54.36 -9.16
CA THR A 197 -5.67 55.27 -8.46
C THR A 197 -4.30 55.37 -9.17
N SER A 198 -4.15 54.66 -10.29
CA SER A 198 -2.95 54.64 -11.16
C SER A 198 -3.22 55.47 -12.42
#